data_AF-A0A0D8XSD2-F1
#
_entry.id   AF-A0A0D8XSD2-F1
#
_cell.length_a   1.000
_cell.length_b   1.000
_cell.length_c   1.000
_cell.angle_alpha   90.00
_cell.angle_beta   90.00
_cell.angle_gamma   90.00
#
_symmetry.space_group_name_H-M   'P 1'
#
loop_
_entity.id
_entity.type
_entity.pdbx_description
1 polymer ?
#
loop_
_entity_poly.entity_id
_entity_poly.type
_entity_poly.pdbx_seq_one_letter_code
_entity_poly.pdbx_strand_id
1 'polypeptide(L)'
;MIWEIFSFGQLPFYKHQNDSLRLLIVRKKAVLPTCLSHIPSDINELRIRCMDPDPEKRPDFFQIEDIISKMDGVIKPQSPSIFSKVFTLISDYISGRVS
;
A
#
# COMPACT_ATOMS: atom_id res chain seq x y z
N MET A 1 0.85 -4.78 0.07
CA MET A 1 1.76 -3.69 -0.30
C MET A 1 2.67 -3.21 0.83
N ILE A 2 2.22 -2.62 1.94
CA ILE A 2 3.17 -2.07 2.97
C ILE A 2 4.20 -3.13 3.42
N TRP A 3 3.76 -4.33 3.79
CA TRP A 3 4.67 -5.41 4.19
C TRP A 3 5.71 -5.78 3.12
N GLU A 4 5.33 -5.79 1.84
CA GLU A 4 6.21 -6.15 0.73
C GLU A 4 7.31 -5.10 0.52
N ILE A 5 7.00 -3.81 0.72
CA ILE A 5 7.98 -2.72 0.67
C ILE A 5 9.10 -2.97 1.69
N PHE A 6 8.73 -3.22 2.95
CA PHE A 6 9.69 -3.44 4.03
C PHE A 6 10.28 -4.86 4.07
N SER A 7 9.81 -5.74 3.19
CA SER A 7 10.36 -7.08 2.97
C SER A 7 11.11 -7.18 1.64
N PHE A 8 11.41 -6.05 0.99
CA PHE A 8 12.15 -5.96 -0.27
C PHE A 8 11.57 -6.85 -1.38
N GLY A 9 10.24 -6.88 -1.51
CA GLY A 9 9.54 -7.61 -2.57
C GLY A 9 9.44 -9.12 -2.35
N GLN A 10 9.70 -9.62 -1.14
CA GLN A 10 9.45 -11.03 -0.83
C GLN A 10 7.98 -11.41 -1.00
N LEU A 11 7.75 -12.67 -1.39
CA LEU A 11 6.41 -13.21 -1.53
C LEU A 11 5.76 -13.39 -0.15
N PRO A 12 4.62 -12.73 0.15
CA PRO A 12 3.91 -12.95 1.39
C PRO A 12 3.41 -14.39 1.48
N PHE A 13 3.44 -14.96 2.68
CA PHE A 13 2.97 -16.32 2.96
C PHE A 13 3.60 -17.43 2.10
N TYR A 14 4.80 -17.24 1.54
CA TYR A 14 5.48 -18.20 0.65
C TYR A 14 5.60 -19.65 1.18
N LYS A 15 5.45 -19.86 2.49
CA LYS A 15 5.47 -21.18 3.15
C LYS A 15 4.12 -21.89 3.14
N HIS A 16 3.04 -21.25 2.69
CA HIS A 16 1.68 -21.79 2.72
C HIS A 16 1.21 -22.08 1.30
N GLN A 17 0.51 -23.20 1.13
CA GLN A 17 -0.31 -23.44 -0.06
C GLN A 17 -1.59 -22.62 0.01
N ASN A 18 -2.21 -22.36 -1.14
CA ASN A 18 -3.41 -21.50 -1.22
C ASN A 18 -4.57 -22.03 -0.35
N ASP A 19 -4.80 -23.34 -0.33
CA ASP A 19 -5.90 -23.94 0.44
C ASP A 19 -5.70 -23.78 1.94
N SER A 20 -4.48 -24.01 2.43
CA SER A 20 -4.17 -23.84 3.85
C SER A 20 -4.17 -22.37 4.25
N LEU A 21 -3.67 -21.47 3.39
CA LEU A 21 -3.69 -20.04 3.62
C LEU A 21 -5.12 -19.51 3.70
N ARG A 22 -6.01 -19.94 2.81
CA ARG A 22 -7.43 -19.53 2.83
C ARG A 22 -8.09 -19.90 4.16
N LEU A 23 -7.85 -21.10 4.68
CA LEU A 23 -8.34 -21.52 5.99
C LEU A 23 -7.78 -20.66 7.12
N LEU A 24 -6.50 -20.30 7.07
CA LEU A 24 -5.88 -19.41 8.06
C LEU A 24 -6.47 -18.00 8.02
N ILE A 25 -6.71 -17.44 6.83
CA ILE A 25 -7.32 -16.12 6.65
C ILE A 25 -8.74 -16.11 7.21
N VAL A 26 -9.58 -17.08 6.84
CA VAL A 26 -10.98 -17.18 7.33
C VAL A 26 -11.01 -17.36 8.85
N ARG A 27 -10.06 -18.11 9.42
CA ARG A 27 -9.94 -18.29 10.87
C ARG A 27 -9.27 -17.12 11.59
N LYS A 28 -8.90 -16.04 10.88
CA LYS A 28 -8.20 -14.88 11.44
C LYS A 28 -6.86 -15.25 12.10
N LYS A 29 -6.19 -16.29 11.58
CA LYS A 29 -4.91 -16.84 12.06
C LYS A 29 -3.75 -16.66 11.05
N ALA A 30 -4.00 -16.04 9.90
CA ALA A 30 -2.96 -15.75 8.94
C ALA A 30 -2.05 -14.63 9.48
N VAL A 31 -0.76 -14.94 9.66
CA VAL A 31 0.24 -13.99 10.14
C VAL A 31 1.33 -13.85 9.08
N LEU A 32 1.64 -12.61 8.71
CA LEU A 32 2.73 -12.33 7.80
C LEU A 32 4.08 -12.63 8.49
N PRO A 33 5.09 -13.11 7.75
CA PRO A 33 6.43 -13.26 8.30
C PRO A 33 7.00 -11.93 8.82
N THR A 34 8.00 -11.97 9.68
CA THR A 34 8.71 -10.76 10.11
C THR A 34 9.38 -10.09 8.90
N CYS A 35 9.26 -8.77 8.80
CA CYS A 35 9.94 -8.00 7.73
C CYS A 35 11.46 -8.06 7.91
N LEU A 36 12.20 -7.91 6.80
CA LEU A 36 13.66 -7.89 6.80
C LEU A 36 14.24 -6.55 7.27
N SER A 37 13.49 -5.47 7.09
CA SER A 37 13.87 -4.12 7.50
C SER A 37 13.03 -3.61 8.66
N HIS A 38 13.57 -2.62 9.36
CA HIS A 38 12.83 -1.84 10.34
C HIS A 38 11.72 -1.04 9.66
N ILE A 39 10.49 -1.19 10.16
CA ILE A 39 9.34 -0.40 9.73
C ILE A 39 9.17 0.76 10.73
N PRO A 40 9.13 2.03 10.29
CA PRO A 40 8.75 3.14 11.16
C PRO A 40 7.43 2.86 11.89
N SER A 41 7.31 3.29 13.14
CA SER A 41 6.17 3.00 14.02
C SER A 41 4.83 3.32 13.35
N ASP A 42 4.73 4.50 12.76
CA ASP A 42 3.48 5.06 12.26
C ASP A 42 3.00 4.28 11.02
N ILE A 43 3.95 3.88 10.17
CA ILE A 43 3.70 3.02 9.01
C ILE A 43 3.35 1.60 9.45
N ASN A 44 3.98 1.09 10.51
CA ASN A 44 3.68 -0.23 11.05
C ASN A 44 2.28 -0.29 11.69
N GLU A 45 1.87 0.78 12.37
CA GLU A 45 0.52 0.93 12.91
C GLU A 45 -0.51 0.94 11.77
N LEU A 46 -0.29 1.76 10.74
CA LEU A 46 -1.13 1.79 9.55
C LEU A 46 -1.21 0.41 8.88
N ARG A 47 -0.08 -0.31 8.76
CA ARG A 47 -0.03 -1.68 8.23
C ARG A 47 -0.93 -2.63 9.01
N ILE A 48 -0.88 -2.58 10.34
CA ILE A 48 -1.71 -3.44 11.20
C ILE A 48 -3.18 -3.09 11.03
N ARG A 49 -3.53 -1.80 11.01
CA ARG A 49 -4.90 -1.31 10.84
C ARG A 49 -5.51 -1.73 9.49
N CYS A 50 -4.75 -1.64 8.40
CA CYS A 50 -5.17 -2.11 7.07
C CYS A 50 -5.37 -3.64 7.01
N MET A 51 -4.77 -4.39 7.94
CA MET A 51 -4.84 -5.85 8.00
C MET A 51 -5.84 -6.35 9.05
N ASP A 52 -6.71 -5.50 9.58
CA ASP A 52 -7.71 -5.94 10.56
C ASP A 52 -8.58 -7.07 9.98
N PRO A 53 -8.80 -8.18 10.70
CA PRO A 53 -9.67 -9.25 10.23
C PRO A 53 -11.11 -8.83 9.97
N ASP A 54 -11.57 -7.74 10.61
CA ASP A 54 -12.87 -7.11 10.41
C ASP A 54 -12.79 -6.04 9.30
N PRO A 55 -13.48 -6.20 8.17
CA PRO A 55 -13.45 -5.25 7.07
C PRO A 55 -13.89 -3.84 7.47
N GLU A 56 -14.85 -3.71 8.38
CA GLU A 56 -15.43 -2.42 8.79
C GLU A 56 -14.45 -1.57 9.63
N LYS A 57 -13.41 -2.19 10.19
CA LYS A 57 -12.35 -1.50 10.94
C LYS A 57 -11.21 -1.01 10.05
N ARG A 58 -11.13 -1.52 8.82
CA ARG A 58 -10.08 -1.14 7.89
C ARG A 58 -10.34 0.28 7.40
N PRO A 59 -9.31 1.13 7.32
CA PRO A 59 -9.49 2.46 6.81
C PRO A 59 -9.78 2.42 5.31
N ASP A 60 -10.64 3.32 4.85
CA ASP A 60 -10.78 3.58 3.42
C ASP A 60 -9.57 4.35 2.87
N PHE A 61 -9.51 4.53 1.55
CA PHE A 61 -8.37 5.20 0.92
C PHE A 61 -8.23 6.68 1.31
N PHE A 62 -9.33 7.39 1.56
CA PHE A 62 -9.29 8.80 1.99
C PHE A 62 -8.75 8.91 3.41
N GLN A 63 -9.15 7.99 4.29
CA GLN A 63 -8.61 7.89 5.66
C GLN A 63 -7.13 7.53 5.64
N ILE A 64 -6.69 6.62 4.78
CA ILE A 64 -5.28 6.28 4.61
C ILE A 64 -4.47 7.52 4.17
N GLU A 65 -4.96 8.27 3.19
CA GLU A 65 -4.31 9.50 2.72
C GLU A 65 -4.21 10.54 3.84
N ASP A 66 -5.29 10.78 4.58
CA ASP A 66 -5.31 11.70 5.72
C ASP A 66 -4.29 11.29 6.79
N ILE A 67 -4.24 10.01 7.16
CA ILE A 67 -3.26 9.47 8.12
C ILE A 67 -1.83 9.69 7.62
N ILE A 68 -1.52 9.33 6.37
CA ILE A 68 -0.18 9.49 5.79
C ILE A 68 0.20 10.97 5.70
N SER A 69 -0.73 11.86 5.36
CA SER A 69 -0.48 13.29 5.21
C SER A 69 -0.06 14.00 6.51
N LYS A 70 -0.34 13.36 7.65
CA LYS A 70 -0.04 13.81 9.01
C LYS A 70 1.23 13.20 9.58
N MET A 71 1.83 12.19 8.92
CA MET A 71 3.09 11.60 9.37
C MET A 71 4.27 12.53 9.10
N ASP A 72 5.23 12.54 10.01
CA ASP A 72 6.44 13.37 9.88
C ASP A 72 7.34 12.86 8.74
N GLY A 73 7.93 13.79 7.99
CA GLY A 73 8.86 13.47 6.91
C GLY A 73 8.21 13.00 5.60
N VAL A 74 6.87 12.93 5.53
CA VAL A 74 6.17 12.63 4.27
C VAL A 74 6.31 13.80 3.30
N ILE A 75 6.97 13.51 2.17
CA ILE A 75 7.07 14.45 1.05
C ILE A 75 5.71 14.48 0.36
N LYS A 76 4.98 15.58 0.54
CA LYS A 76 3.71 15.79 -0.14
C LYS A 76 3.98 15.99 -1.63
N PRO A 77 3.31 15.25 -2.54
CA PRO A 77 3.49 15.46 -3.96
C PRO A 77 3.11 16.90 -4.28
N GLN A 78 4.03 17.64 -4.92
CA GLN A 78 3.66 18.95 -5.45
C GLN A 78 2.67 18.73 -6.59
N SER A 79 1.61 19.56 -6.63
CA SER A 79 0.68 19.53 -7.75
C SER A 79 1.49 19.72 -9.04
N PRO A 80 1.34 18.84 -10.06
CA PRO A 80 2.11 18.98 -11.28
C PRO A 80 1.85 20.35 -11.88
N SER A 81 2.93 21.02 -12.31
CA SER A 81 2.81 22.34 -12.93
C SER A 81 1.89 22.27 -14.15
N ILE A 82 1.30 23.41 -14.52
CA ILE A 82 0.45 23.51 -15.72
C ILE A 82 1.22 22.99 -16.95
N PHE A 83 2.51 23.32 -17.07
CA PHE A 83 3.37 22.85 -18.16
C PHE A 83 3.54 21.33 -18.15
N SER A 84 3.74 20.73 -16.98
CA SER A 84 3.85 19.27 -16.84
C SER A 84 2.57 18.57 -17.28
N LYS A 85 1.40 19.11 -16.89
CA LYS A 85 0.10 18.58 -17.32
C LYS A 85 -0.10 18.69 -18.83
N VAL A 86 0.24 19.84 -19.42
CA VAL A 86 0.16 20.07 -20.87
C VAL A 86 1.10 19.13 -21.62
N PHE A 87 2.33 18.96 -21.15
CA PHE A 87 3.30 18.06 -21.77
C PHE A 87 2.83 16.60 -21.71
N THR A 88 2.32 16.14 -20.56
CA THR A 88 1.75 14.79 -20.43
C THR A 88 0.58 14.61 -21.40
N LEU A 89 -0.35 15.57 -21.49
CA LEU A 89 -1.47 15.51 -22.44
C LEU A 89 -0.99 15.43 -23.90
N ILE A 90 -0.01 16.23 -24.30
CA ILE A 90 0.57 16.20 -25.65
C ILE A 90 1.26 14.86 -25.91
N SER A 91 2.07 14.38 -24.95
CA SER A 91 2.76 13.09 -25.04
C SER A 91 1.77 11.94 -25.19
N ASP A 92 0.70 11.93 -24.41
CA ASP A 92 -0.30 10.87 -24.46
C ASP A 92 -1.16 10.94 -25.73
N TYR A 93 -1.41 12.14 -26.28
CA TYR A 93 -2.02 12.33 -27.60
C TYR A 93 -1.14 11.78 -28.74
N ILE A 94 0.15 12.15 -28.75
CA ILE A 94 1.12 11.65 -29.74
C ILE A 94 1.29 10.13 -29.62
N SER A 95 1.29 9.60 -28.40
CA SER A 95 1.46 8.17 -28.12
C SER A 95 0.16 7.36 -28.32
N GLY A 96 -0.96 8.00 -28.69
CA GLY A 96 -2.25 7.34 -28.92
C GLY A 96 -2.88 6.73 -27.66
N ARG A 97 -2.51 7.20 -26.46
CA ARG A 97 -3.06 6.68 -25.19
C ARG A 97 -4.37 7.33 -24.77
N VAL A 98 -4.72 8.45 -25.38
CA VAL A 98 -6.04 9.09 -25.24
C VAL A 98 -6.74 8.95 -26.58
N SER A 99 -7.77 8.11 -26.63
CA SER A 99 -8.66 7.91 -27.80
C SER A 99 -9.89 8.80 -27.67
#